data_AF-A0AA92PBL5-F1
#
_entry.id   AF-A0AA92PBL5-F1
#
_cell.length_a   1.000
_cell.length_b   1.000
_cell.length_c   1.000
_cell.angle_alpha   90.00
_cell.angle_beta   90.00
_cell.angle_gamma   90.00
#
_symmetry.space_group_name_H-M   'P 1'
#
loop_
_entity.id
_entity.type
_entity.pdbx_description
1 polymer ?
#
loop_
_entity_poly.entity_id
_entity_poly.type
_entity_poly.pdbx_seq_one_letter_code
_entity_poly.pdbx_strand_id
1 'polypeptide(L)'
;MAFNISSQDKFQKNQNLQSLSEVSPIGKIWDKHRANTDKVLYYYAKADEHYFHQYAWRMKICSELLKFQLLPDESEGILKLKLSDARFCRVRHCPVCQWRRSLMWKARAYKILPQVVTDYPKYRWLFVTLTVKNCQIEELRENLDSINKAFKRLTELKAWPAKGWVKSTEVTKGKDGVSAHPHLHILAMVPPSYFSHGYLSHAKWVALWQQCLRIDYQPVVHTSAIAKHHNPSLLIPEILKYQVKESDLVGNGEWFLELTRQLHKSRAIAVGGILRQYMRELEEKNQDLIDESEETDEVDGESLYFRWERKLQRFNIE
;
A
#
# COMPACT_ATOMS: atom_id res chain seq x y z
N MET A 1 -42.76 -34.94 0.40
CA MET A 1 -41.80 -35.10 1.51
C MET A 1 -40.53 -34.34 1.17
N ALA A 2 -40.57 -33.02 1.29
CA ALA A 2 -39.40 -32.17 1.09
C ALA A 2 -38.62 -32.12 2.40
N PHE A 3 -37.39 -32.63 2.39
CA PHE A 3 -36.53 -32.64 3.56
C PHE A 3 -36.10 -31.21 3.87
N ASN A 4 -36.68 -30.67 4.94
CA ASN A 4 -36.14 -29.54 5.69
C ASN A 4 -34.79 -29.98 6.25
N ILE A 5 -33.70 -29.36 5.78
CA ILE A 5 -32.36 -29.56 6.31
C ILE A 5 -31.97 -28.26 6.99
N SER A 6 -31.86 -28.33 8.32
CA SER A 6 -31.51 -27.24 9.23
C SER A 6 -30.10 -26.71 8.93
N SER A 7 -29.87 -25.43 9.24
CA SER A 7 -28.58 -24.74 9.13
C SER A 7 -27.43 -25.43 9.90
N GLN A 8 -27.74 -26.34 10.83
CA GLN A 8 -26.74 -27.17 11.54
C GLN A 8 -26.12 -28.26 10.65
N ASP A 9 -26.84 -28.77 9.64
CA ASP A 9 -26.32 -29.83 8.76
C ASP A 9 -25.27 -29.34 7.75
N LYS A 10 -25.24 -28.03 7.45
CA LYS A 10 -24.13 -27.41 6.70
C LYS A 10 -22.88 -27.23 7.56
N PHE A 11 -23.03 -27.02 8.86
CA PHE A 11 -21.91 -26.95 9.80
C PHE A 11 -21.34 -28.33 10.12
N GLN A 12 -22.17 -29.37 10.24
CA GLN A 12 -21.69 -30.74 10.49
C GLN A 12 -21.03 -31.41 9.26
N LYS A 13 -21.26 -30.90 8.03
CA LYS A 13 -20.51 -31.31 6.83
C LYS A 13 -19.11 -30.69 6.71
N ASN A 14 -18.71 -29.79 7.60
CA ASN A 14 -17.44 -29.05 7.54
C ASN A 14 -16.26 -29.73 8.27
N GLN A 15 -16.23 -31.07 8.37
CA GLN A 15 -15.00 -31.78 8.78
C GLN A 15 -13.94 -31.87 7.67
N ASN A 16 -14.21 -31.35 6.46
CA ASN A 16 -13.32 -31.41 5.30
C ASN A 16 -12.74 -30.06 4.84
N LEU A 17 -13.07 -28.94 5.48
CA LEU A 17 -12.45 -27.65 5.15
C LEU A 17 -11.08 -27.58 5.82
N GLN A 18 -10.03 -27.79 5.04
CA GLN A 18 -8.66 -27.85 5.57
C GLN A 18 -7.98 -26.48 5.56
N SER A 19 -8.37 -25.57 4.65
CA SER A 19 -7.63 -24.32 4.44
C SER A 19 -8.48 -23.05 4.35
N LEU A 20 -7.91 -21.91 4.75
CA LEU A 20 -8.53 -20.58 4.65
C LEU A 20 -8.97 -20.25 3.21
N SER A 21 -8.23 -20.74 2.21
CA SER A 21 -8.53 -20.52 0.79
C SER A 21 -9.79 -21.24 0.29
N GLU A 22 -10.21 -22.30 0.98
CA GLU A 22 -11.45 -23.03 0.72
C GLU A 22 -12.63 -22.37 1.42
N VAL A 23 -12.40 -21.77 2.60
CA VAL A 23 -13.43 -21.06 3.38
C VAL A 23 -13.71 -19.67 2.81
N SER A 24 -12.69 -18.98 2.27
CA SER A 24 -12.84 -17.61 1.76
C SER A 24 -11.84 -17.26 0.66
N PRO A 25 -12.25 -16.48 -0.36
CA PRO A 25 -11.32 -15.96 -1.39
C PRO A 25 -10.12 -15.20 -0.83
N ILE A 26 -10.24 -14.59 0.36
CA ILE A 26 -9.13 -13.88 1.00
C ILE A 26 -7.97 -14.81 1.38
N GLY A 27 -8.22 -16.11 1.55
CA GLY A 27 -7.18 -17.09 1.84
C GLY A 27 -6.10 -17.16 0.77
N LYS A 28 -6.47 -17.11 -0.51
CA LYS A 28 -5.50 -17.06 -1.63
C LYS A 28 -4.60 -15.82 -1.58
N ILE A 29 -5.15 -14.70 -1.11
CA ILE A 29 -4.40 -13.45 -0.94
C ILE A 29 -3.38 -13.61 0.19
N TRP A 30 -3.82 -14.14 1.34
CA TRP A 30 -2.94 -14.47 2.47
C TRP A 30 -1.83 -15.44 2.09
N ASP A 31 -2.16 -16.55 1.42
CA ASP A 31 -1.20 -17.57 0.97
C ASP A 31 -0.11 -16.94 0.09
N LYS A 32 -0.51 -16.12 -0.90
CA LYS A 32 0.42 -15.40 -1.77
C LYS A 32 1.39 -14.52 -0.97
N HIS A 33 0.87 -13.65 -0.11
CA HIS A 33 1.69 -12.71 0.66
C HIS A 33 2.61 -13.44 1.64
N ARG A 34 2.12 -14.49 2.28
CA ARG A 34 2.92 -15.29 3.23
C ARG A 34 3.99 -16.13 2.52
N ALA A 35 3.70 -16.69 1.35
CA ALA A 35 4.69 -17.39 0.53
C ALA A 35 5.80 -16.43 0.04
N ASN A 36 5.43 -15.23 -0.41
CA ASN A 36 6.42 -14.19 -0.76
C ASN A 36 7.23 -13.75 0.45
N THR A 37 6.63 -13.73 1.64
CA THR A 37 7.32 -13.44 2.92
C THR A 37 8.38 -14.49 3.22
N ASP A 38 8.13 -15.78 2.99
CA ASP A 38 9.14 -16.83 3.15
C ASP A 38 10.30 -16.68 2.15
N LYS A 39 10.03 -16.27 0.90
CA LYS A 39 11.09 -16.00 -0.09
C LYS A 39 11.98 -14.82 0.32
N VAL A 40 11.37 -13.72 0.73
CA VAL A 40 12.10 -12.54 1.19
C VAL A 40 12.89 -12.84 2.48
N LEU A 41 12.31 -13.62 3.39
CA LEU A 41 13.00 -14.11 4.57
C LEU A 41 14.25 -14.90 4.20
N TYR A 42 14.15 -15.77 3.19
CA TYR A 42 15.29 -16.56 2.73
C TYR A 42 16.44 -15.67 2.24
N TYR A 43 16.15 -14.61 1.48
CA TYR A 43 17.18 -13.65 1.06
C TYR A 43 17.86 -12.97 2.24
N TYR A 44 17.08 -12.49 3.23
CA TYR A 44 17.66 -11.92 4.45
C TYR A 44 18.47 -12.91 5.27
N ALA A 45 18.06 -14.19 5.34
CA ALA A 45 18.75 -15.21 6.09
C ALA A 45 20.08 -15.64 5.44
N LYS A 46 20.20 -15.46 4.11
CA LYS A 46 21.40 -15.77 3.33
C LYS A 46 22.34 -14.58 3.14
N ALA A 47 21.92 -13.37 3.51
CA ALA A 47 22.76 -12.19 3.43
C ALA A 47 23.94 -12.27 4.40
N ASP A 48 25.06 -11.67 4.03
CA ASP A 48 26.27 -11.65 4.86
C ASP A 48 26.12 -10.76 6.09
N GLU A 49 25.31 -9.68 6.00
CA GLU A 49 25.18 -8.73 7.10
C GLU A 49 24.24 -9.20 8.21
N HIS A 50 24.75 -9.23 9.44
CA HIS A 50 24.04 -9.70 10.63
C HIS A 50 22.69 -9.00 10.90
N TYR A 51 22.54 -7.72 10.55
CA TYR A 51 21.27 -7.01 10.79
C TYR A 51 20.12 -7.55 9.89
N PHE A 52 20.44 -8.14 8.74
CA PHE A 52 19.44 -8.81 7.91
C PHE A 52 18.91 -10.09 8.56
N HIS A 53 19.74 -10.81 9.33
CA HIS A 53 19.30 -12.01 10.04
C HIS A 53 18.21 -11.70 11.07
N GLN A 54 18.27 -10.51 11.70
CA GLN A 54 17.21 -10.04 12.60
C GLN A 54 15.87 -9.82 11.86
N TYR A 55 15.92 -9.34 10.61
CA TYR A 55 14.72 -9.22 9.78
C TYR A 55 14.16 -10.59 9.41
N ALA A 56 15.02 -11.53 9.01
CA ALA A 56 14.61 -12.91 8.73
C ALA A 56 13.93 -13.57 9.94
N TRP A 57 14.52 -13.45 11.13
CA TRP A 57 13.96 -14.02 12.36
C TRP A 57 12.57 -13.47 12.68
N ARG A 58 12.40 -12.15 12.59
CA ARG A 58 11.09 -11.51 12.81
C ARG A 58 10.08 -11.94 11.75
N MET A 59 10.50 -12.08 10.49
CA MET A 59 9.64 -12.50 9.38
C MET A 59 9.20 -13.96 9.50
N LYS A 60 10.02 -14.83 10.15
CA LYS A 60 9.72 -16.26 10.30
C LYS A 60 8.36 -16.50 10.94
N ILE A 61 8.06 -15.74 11.99
CA ILE A 61 6.85 -15.83 12.82
C ILE A 61 5.79 -14.80 12.42
N CYS A 62 6.01 -14.03 11.35
CA CYS A 62 5.03 -13.09 10.85
C CYS A 62 3.83 -13.84 10.26
N SER A 63 2.62 -13.51 10.73
CA SER A 63 1.36 -14.13 10.30
C SER A 63 1.45 -15.65 10.26
N GLU A 64 2.13 -16.26 11.24
CA GLU A 64 2.21 -17.72 11.33
C GLU A 64 0.88 -18.33 11.79
N LEU A 65 0.12 -17.56 12.57
CA LEU A 65 -1.24 -17.87 13.00
C LEU A 65 -2.13 -16.65 12.69
N LEU A 66 -3.31 -16.91 12.12
CA LEU A 66 -4.36 -15.93 11.87
C LEU A 66 -5.59 -16.32 12.67
N LYS A 67 -6.15 -15.37 13.42
CA LYS A 67 -7.45 -15.51 14.07
C LYS A 67 -8.47 -14.70 13.30
N PHE A 68 -9.58 -15.34 12.93
CA PHE A 68 -10.73 -14.69 12.31
C PHE A 68 -11.95 -14.83 13.21
N GLN A 69 -12.71 -13.75 13.36
CA GLN A 69 -14.07 -13.78 13.87
C GLN A 69 -15.05 -14.05 12.74
N LEU A 70 -16.05 -14.89 13.01
CA LEU A 70 -17.20 -15.11 12.14
C LEU A 70 -18.27 -14.05 12.46
N LEU A 71 -18.58 -13.20 11.49
CA LEU A 71 -19.64 -12.21 11.61
C LEU A 71 -20.80 -12.57 10.68
N PRO A 72 -22.06 -12.37 11.10
CA PRO A 72 -23.20 -12.54 10.21
C PRO A 72 -23.12 -11.50 9.07
N ASP A 73 -23.22 -11.96 7.82
CA ASP A 73 -23.47 -11.06 6.69
C ASP A 73 -24.99 -10.94 6.46
N GLU A 74 -25.53 -9.76 6.77
CA GLU A 74 -26.96 -9.46 6.66
C GLU A 74 -27.49 -9.59 5.23
N SER A 75 -26.62 -9.56 4.22
CA SER A 75 -27.01 -9.55 2.81
C SER A 75 -27.09 -10.93 2.16
N GLU A 76 -26.37 -11.93 2.67
CA GLU A 76 -26.25 -13.25 2.01
C GLU A 76 -26.51 -14.46 2.92
N GLY A 77 -26.71 -14.27 4.23
CA GLY A 77 -26.86 -15.39 5.18
C GLY A 77 -25.59 -16.26 5.28
N ILE A 78 -24.45 -15.72 4.83
CA ILE A 78 -23.12 -16.31 4.87
C ILE A 78 -22.35 -15.63 6.01
N LEU A 79 -21.50 -16.36 6.72
CA LEU A 79 -20.62 -15.77 7.74
C LEU A 79 -19.41 -15.11 7.06
N LYS A 80 -19.19 -13.82 7.33
CA LYS A 80 -18.02 -13.06 6.88
C LYS A 80 -16.86 -13.29 7.85
N LEU A 81 -15.68 -13.61 7.32
CA LEU A 81 -14.45 -13.71 8.09
C LEU A 81 -13.80 -12.34 8.27
N LYS A 82 -13.72 -11.86 9.50
CA LYS A 82 -12.98 -10.66 9.88
C LYS A 82 -11.71 -11.04 10.62
N LEU A 83 -10.54 -10.60 10.13
CA LEU A 83 -9.28 -10.83 10.85
C LEU A 83 -9.34 -10.09 12.18
N SER A 84 -9.21 -10.82 13.29
CA SER A 84 -9.28 -10.27 14.64
C SER A 84 -7.92 -10.26 15.34
N ASP A 85 -7.03 -11.20 15.02
CA ASP A 85 -5.66 -11.21 15.56
C ASP A 85 -4.65 -11.84 14.59
N ALA A 86 -3.44 -11.28 14.57
CA ALA A 86 -2.28 -11.82 13.87
C ALA A 86 -0.98 -11.11 14.31
N ARG A 87 0.11 -11.87 14.38
CA ARG A 87 1.44 -11.28 14.64
C ARG A 87 2.04 -10.66 13.38
N PHE A 88 2.39 -9.37 13.42
CA PHE A 88 3.08 -8.70 12.32
C PHE A 88 4.51 -8.29 12.65
N CYS A 89 5.47 -8.69 11.80
CA CYS A 89 6.87 -8.40 12.03
C CYS A 89 7.25 -6.93 11.84
N ARG A 90 6.49 -6.15 11.07
CA ARG A 90 6.73 -4.73 10.71
C ARG A 90 8.07 -4.45 10.00
N VAL A 91 8.73 -5.47 9.45
CA VAL A 91 9.89 -5.28 8.56
C VAL A 91 9.43 -4.57 7.28
N ARG A 92 10.16 -3.53 6.83
CA ARG A 92 9.73 -2.62 5.75
C ARG A 92 9.29 -3.36 4.49
N HIS A 93 10.05 -4.38 4.08
CA HIS A 93 9.84 -5.18 2.88
C HIS A 93 9.28 -6.58 3.16
N CYS A 94 8.71 -6.83 4.34
CA CYS A 94 7.90 -8.03 4.54
C CYS A 94 6.61 -7.90 3.70
N PRO A 95 6.36 -8.77 2.70
CA PRO A 95 5.19 -8.71 1.83
C PRO A 95 3.86 -8.66 2.60
N VAL A 96 3.68 -9.51 3.62
CA VAL A 96 2.48 -9.45 4.49
C VAL A 96 2.34 -8.08 5.16
N CYS A 97 3.39 -7.59 5.83
CA CYS A 97 3.30 -6.30 6.54
C CYS A 97 3.18 -5.11 5.59
N GLN A 98 3.77 -5.17 4.40
CA GLN A 98 3.56 -4.18 3.35
C GLN A 98 2.10 -4.18 2.95
N TRP A 99 1.56 -5.34 2.57
CA TRP A 99 0.16 -5.53 2.19
C TRP A 99 -0.80 -4.94 3.21
N ARG A 100 -0.72 -5.40 4.46
CA ARG A 100 -1.54 -4.92 5.57
C ARG A 100 -1.39 -3.41 5.80
N ARG A 101 -0.17 -2.87 5.71
CA ARG A 101 0.07 -1.42 5.84
C ARG A 101 -0.64 -0.63 4.75
N SER A 102 -0.68 -1.11 3.51
CA SER A 102 -1.47 -0.42 2.47
C SER A 102 -2.97 -0.46 2.75
N LEU A 103 -3.50 -1.57 3.29
CA LEU A 103 -4.92 -1.66 3.59
C LEU A 103 -5.29 -0.65 4.67
N MET A 104 -4.50 -0.59 5.75
CA MET A 104 -4.64 0.41 6.81
C MET A 104 -4.60 1.85 6.25
N TRP A 105 -3.61 2.18 5.40
CA TRP A 105 -3.53 3.51 4.78
C TRP A 105 -4.73 3.82 3.89
N LYS A 106 -5.21 2.85 3.12
CA LYS A 106 -6.39 2.98 2.25
C LYS A 106 -7.64 3.20 3.08
N ALA A 107 -7.91 2.35 4.07
CA ALA A 107 -9.06 2.47 4.99
C ALA A 107 -9.11 3.86 5.64
N ARG A 108 -7.97 4.34 6.12
CA ARG A 108 -7.83 5.68 6.68
C ARG A 108 -8.11 6.79 5.67
N ALA A 109 -7.55 6.68 4.46
CA ALA A 109 -7.84 7.66 3.41
C ALA A 109 -9.31 7.64 2.99
N TYR A 110 -9.97 6.47 2.99
CA TYR A 110 -11.41 6.35 2.70
C TYR A 110 -12.28 7.01 3.77
N LYS A 111 -11.85 7.04 5.04
CA LYS A 111 -12.52 7.80 6.10
C LYS A 111 -12.36 9.32 5.92
N ILE A 112 -11.18 9.76 5.48
CA ILE A 112 -10.82 11.19 5.47
C ILE A 112 -11.22 11.91 4.18
N LEU A 113 -10.97 11.33 3.00
CA LEU A 113 -11.23 12.03 1.73
C LEU A 113 -12.68 12.51 1.57
N PRO A 114 -13.72 11.77 2.02
CA PRO A 114 -15.10 12.27 1.98
C PRO A 114 -15.27 13.59 2.73
N GLN A 115 -14.67 13.73 3.93
CA GLN A 115 -14.72 14.98 4.69
C GLN A 115 -14.06 16.14 3.93
N VAL A 116 -12.91 15.91 3.31
CA VAL A 116 -12.23 16.92 2.48
C VAL A 116 -13.10 17.34 1.29
N VAL A 117 -13.78 16.39 0.65
CA VAL A 117 -14.68 16.67 -0.47
C VAL A 117 -15.89 17.49 0.00
N THR A 118 -16.43 17.21 1.19
CA THR A 118 -17.51 17.99 1.80
C THR A 118 -17.08 19.42 2.14
N ASP A 119 -15.89 19.60 2.70
CA ASP A 119 -15.35 20.91 3.10
C ASP A 119 -14.94 21.77 1.88
N TYR A 120 -14.49 21.12 0.80
CA TYR A 120 -14.01 21.77 -0.42
C TYR A 120 -14.75 21.26 -1.68
N PRO A 121 -16.08 21.40 -1.77
CA PRO A 121 -16.90 20.71 -2.78
C PRO A 121 -16.67 21.20 -4.21
N LYS A 122 -16.16 22.43 -4.36
CA LYS A 122 -15.87 23.03 -5.67
C LYS A 122 -14.44 22.78 -6.14
N TYR A 123 -13.56 22.29 -5.26
CA TYR A 123 -12.17 22.04 -5.62
C TYR A 123 -12.08 20.88 -6.62
N ARG A 124 -10.99 20.88 -7.39
CA ARG A 124 -10.72 19.87 -8.39
C ARG A 124 -9.52 19.04 -7.97
N TRP A 125 -9.40 17.85 -8.54
CA TRP A 125 -8.35 16.90 -8.19
C TRP A 125 -7.57 16.50 -9.44
N LEU A 126 -6.25 16.48 -9.29
CA LEU A 126 -5.31 16.01 -10.30
C LEU A 126 -4.58 14.78 -9.77
N PHE A 127 -4.32 13.84 -10.67
CA PHE A 127 -3.37 12.78 -10.47
C PHE A 127 -2.13 13.07 -11.31
N VAL A 128 -0.99 13.20 -10.63
CA VAL A 128 0.27 13.56 -11.25
C VAL A 128 1.29 12.47 -10.94
N THR A 129 1.94 11.95 -11.98
CA THR A 129 3.10 11.07 -11.85
C THR A 129 4.34 11.79 -12.35
N LEU A 130 5.33 11.94 -11.47
CA LEU A 130 6.63 12.55 -11.79
C LEU A 130 7.69 11.47 -11.81
N THR A 131 8.40 11.32 -12.93
CA THR A 131 9.44 10.29 -13.10
C THR A 131 10.83 10.91 -13.23
N VAL A 132 11.84 10.06 -13.15
CA VAL A 132 13.23 10.34 -13.55
C VAL A 132 13.73 9.21 -14.43
N LYS A 133 14.90 9.35 -15.06
CA LYS A 133 15.56 8.21 -15.70
C LYS A 133 15.86 7.14 -14.65
N ASN A 134 15.92 5.90 -15.10
CA ASN A 134 16.40 4.81 -14.24
C ASN A 134 17.79 5.15 -13.71
N CYS A 135 18.03 4.76 -12.47
CA CYS A 135 19.32 4.85 -11.80
C CYS A 135 19.83 3.45 -11.48
N GLN A 136 21.15 3.31 -11.26
CA GLN A 136 21.67 2.07 -10.69
C GLN A 136 21.09 1.86 -9.29
N ILE A 137 20.92 0.61 -8.88
CA ILE A 137 20.24 0.31 -7.61
C ILE A 137 21.03 0.89 -6.42
N GLU A 138 22.35 0.92 -6.50
CA GLU A 138 23.28 1.48 -5.51
C GLU A 138 23.17 3.02 -5.37
N GLU A 139 22.65 3.70 -6.40
CA GLU A 139 22.46 5.15 -6.43
C GLU A 139 21.03 5.56 -6.04
N LEU A 140 20.16 4.59 -5.73
CA LEU A 140 18.74 4.82 -5.52
C LEU A 140 18.48 5.82 -4.38
N ARG A 141 19.23 5.74 -3.28
CA ARG A 141 19.07 6.66 -2.15
C ARG A 141 19.34 8.10 -2.55
N GLU A 142 20.44 8.36 -3.24
CA GLU A 142 20.82 9.69 -3.70
C GLU A 142 19.81 10.25 -4.72
N ASN A 143 19.32 9.38 -5.62
CA ASN A 143 18.27 9.72 -6.56
C ASN A 143 16.96 10.07 -5.85
N LEU A 144 16.54 9.29 -4.85
CA LEU A 144 15.36 9.57 -4.05
C LEU A 144 15.50 10.89 -3.28
N ASP A 145 16.66 11.18 -2.71
CA ASP A 145 16.91 12.44 -2.02
C ASP A 145 16.85 13.63 -3.00
N SER A 146 17.38 13.47 -4.21
CA SER A 146 17.32 14.47 -5.28
C SER A 146 15.88 14.71 -5.76
N ILE A 147 15.10 13.66 -5.99
CA ILE A 147 13.68 13.72 -6.36
C ILE A 147 12.87 14.40 -5.26
N ASN A 148 13.10 14.07 -4.00
CA ASN A 148 12.38 14.68 -2.88
C ASN A 148 12.71 16.17 -2.72
N LYS A 149 13.98 16.56 -2.87
CA LYS A 149 14.40 17.97 -2.89
C LYS A 149 13.77 18.72 -4.08
N ALA A 150 13.73 18.09 -5.26
CA ALA A 150 13.10 18.66 -6.44
C ALA A 150 11.59 18.85 -6.25
N PHE A 151 10.91 17.86 -5.65
CA PHE A 151 9.49 17.98 -5.35
C PHE A 151 9.21 19.10 -4.35
N LYS A 152 10.03 19.25 -3.31
CA LYS A 152 9.93 20.38 -2.39
C LYS A 152 10.02 21.72 -3.13
N ARG A 153 11.05 21.89 -3.97
CA ARG A 153 11.19 23.09 -4.83
C ARG A 153 9.96 23.32 -5.70
N LEU A 154 9.44 22.26 -6.33
CA LEU A 154 8.25 22.34 -7.19
C LEU A 154 7.03 22.86 -6.41
N THR A 155 6.83 22.39 -5.17
CA THR A 155 5.70 22.85 -4.32
C THR A 155 5.85 24.27 -3.79
N GLU A 156 7.06 24.83 -3.81
CA GLU A 156 7.36 26.20 -3.37
C GLU A 156 7.27 27.23 -4.51
N LEU A 157 7.15 26.79 -5.77
CA LEU A 157 6.99 27.69 -6.91
C LEU A 157 5.65 28.41 -6.86
N LYS A 158 5.61 29.69 -7.28
CA LYS A 158 4.36 30.42 -7.52
C LYS A 158 3.44 29.72 -8.53
N ALA A 159 4.01 28.97 -9.47
CA ALA A 159 3.25 28.21 -10.47
C ALA A 159 2.62 26.92 -9.92
N TRP A 160 2.97 26.50 -8.69
CA TRP A 160 2.40 25.29 -8.08
C TRP A 160 0.88 25.46 -7.88
N PRO A 161 0.04 24.61 -8.49
CA PRO A 161 -1.39 24.85 -8.51
C PRO A 161 -2.13 24.29 -7.29
N ALA A 162 -1.52 23.35 -6.55
CA ALA A 162 -2.23 22.60 -5.52
C ALA A 162 -2.27 23.34 -4.18
N LYS A 163 -3.44 23.37 -3.55
CA LYS A 163 -3.63 23.87 -2.18
C LYS A 163 -3.43 22.77 -1.13
N GLY A 164 -3.52 21.51 -1.53
CA GLY A 164 -3.16 20.37 -0.71
C GLY A 164 -2.81 19.16 -1.57
N TRP A 165 -1.98 18.26 -1.05
CA TRP A 165 -1.55 17.09 -1.80
C TRP A 165 -1.16 15.91 -0.91
N VAL A 166 -1.30 14.70 -1.46
CA VAL A 166 -0.71 13.46 -0.93
C VAL A 166 0.27 12.95 -1.98
N LYS A 167 1.50 12.65 -1.57
CA LYS A 167 2.56 12.10 -2.43
C LYS A 167 2.98 10.73 -1.89
N SER A 168 3.05 9.75 -2.76
CA SER A 168 3.74 8.49 -2.52
C SER A 168 4.95 8.35 -3.43
N THR A 169 5.98 7.68 -2.91
CA THR A 169 7.17 7.28 -3.65
C THR A 169 7.03 5.80 -3.99
N GLU A 170 7.16 5.47 -5.27
CA GLU A 170 7.20 4.10 -5.77
C GLU A 170 8.55 3.85 -6.44
N VAL A 171 9.10 2.66 -6.25
CA VAL A 171 10.31 2.17 -6.91
C VAL A 171 9.95 0.87 -7.61
N THR A 172 10.23 0.82 -8.90
CA THR A 172 10.07 -0.39 -9.72
C THR A 172 11.41 -0.86 -10.22
N LYS A 173 11.54 -2.17 -10.45
CA LYS A 173 12.73 -2.73 -11.08
C LYS A 173 12.75 -2.40 -12.58
N GLY A 174 13.90 -1.97 -13.08
CA GLY A 174 14.12 -1.71 -14.49
C GLY A 174 13.93 -2.94 -15.35
N LYS A 175 13.56 -2.75 -16.62
CA LYS A 175 13.40 -3.85 -17.60
C LYS A 175 14.71 -4.58 -17.89
N ASP A 176 15.85 -3.93 -17.64
CA ASP A 176 17.19 -4.52 -17.70
C ASP A 176 17.47 -5.52 -16.57
N GLY A 177 16.58 -5.60 -15.56
CA GLY A 177 16.74 -6.51 -14.44
C GLY A 177 17.77 -6.07 -13.41
N VAL A 178 18.31 -4.84 -13.50
CA VAL A 178 19.33 -4.33 -12.57
C VAL A 178 19.05 -2.91 -12.09
N SER A 179 18.56 -2.02 -12.94
CA SER A 179 18.31 -0.63 -12.56
C SER A 179 17.06 -0.48 -11.70
N ALA A 180 16.94 0.67 -11.04
CA ALA A 180 15.77 1.08 -10.28
C ALA A 180 15.12 2.30 -10.93
N HIS A 181 13.79 2.31 -10.97
CA HIS A 181 12.99 3.42 -11.48
C HIS A 181 12.14 4.02 -10.36
N PRO A 182 12.69 5.00 -9.61
CA PRO A 182 11.94 5.76 -8.63
C PRO A 182 11.02 6.77 -9.32
N HIS A 183 9.80 6.89 -8.84
CA HIS A 183 8.83 7.88 -9.30
C HIS A 183 7.88 8.29 -8.17
N LEU A 184 7.20 9.41 -8.38
CA LEU A 184 6.26 9.97 -7.43
C LEU A 184 4.84 9.91 -7.99
N HIS A 185 3.91 9.38 -7.21
CA HIS A 185 2.47 9.53 -7.46
C HIS A 185 1.89 10.58 -6.53
N ILE A 186 1.13 11.52 -7.08
CA ILE A 186 0.62 12.68 -6.36
C ILE A 186 -0.87 12.83 -6.62
N LEU A 187 -1.65 12.87 -5.55
CA LEU A 187 -3.00 13.41 -5.55
C LEU A 187 -2.93 14.88 -5.16
N ALA A 188 -3.31 15.77 -6.07
CA ALA A 188 -3.24 17.20 -5.86
C ALA A 188 -4.64 17.81 -5.90
N MET A 189 -5.01 18.54 -4.85
CA MET A 189 -6.24 19.32 -4.78
C MET A 189 -5.99 20.75 -5.23
N VAL A 190 -6.65 21.19 -6.28
CA VAL A 190 -6.46 22.50 -6.96
C VAL A 190 -7.74 23.33 -6.88
N PRO A 191 -7.65 24.68 -6.92
CA PRO A 191 -8.82 25.54 -6.77
C PRO A 191 -9.83 25.34 -7.91
N PRO A 192 -11.12 25.72 -7.70
CA PRO A 192 -12.17 25.59 -8.72
C PRO A 192 -11.81 26.28 -10.04
N SER A 193 -11.06 27.39 -9.96
CA SER A 193 -10.61 28.19 -11.09
C SER A 193 -9.44 27.58 -11.87
N TYR A 194 -8.81 26.49 -11.42
CA TYR A 194 -7.56 25.96 -12.02
C TYR A 194 -7.63 25.79 -13.53
N PHE A 195 -8.74 25.26 -14.06
CA PHE A 195 -8.87 25.00 -15.51
C PHE A 195 -9.15 26.25 -16.35
N SER A 196 -9.49 27.39 -15.72
CA SER A 196 -9.61 28.68 -16.41
C SER A 196 -8.42 29.60 -16.14
N HIS A 197 -7.90 29.59 -14.92
CA HIS A 197 -6.80 30.43 -14.45
C HIS A 197 -5.78 29.57 -13.68
N GLY A 198 -4.53 29.62 -14.12
CA GLY A 198 -3.45 28.85 -13.50
C GLY A 198 -3.33 27.40 -13.98
N TYR A 199 -4.04 27.03 -15.06
CA TYR A 199 -3.88 25.73 -15.70
C TYR A 199 -2.42 25.54 -16.15
N LEU A 200 -1.85 24.37 -15.84
CA LEU A 200 -0.53 24.01 -16.32
C LEU A 200 -0.68 23.00 -17.45
N SER A 201 -0.24 23.37 -18.65
CA SER A 201 -0.12 22.44 -19.76
C SER A 201 0.88 21.33 -19.43
N HIS A 202 0.76 20.19 -20.10
CA HIS A 202 1.70 19.09 -19.96
C HIS A 202 3.16 19.53 -20.18
N ALA A 203 3.42 20.30 -21.25
CA ALA A 203 4.74 20.86 -21.53
C ALA A 203 5.27 21.74 -20.38
N LYS A 204 4.39 22.53 -19.74
CA LYS A 204 4.77 23.34 -18.59
C LYS A 204 5.08 22.49 -17.36
N TRP A 205 4.32 21.43 -17.11
CA TRP A 205 4.62 20.47 -16.04
C TRP A 205 5.99 19.82 -16.24
N VAL A 206 6.30 19.35 -17.46
CA VAL A 206 7.61 18.77 -17.81
C VAL A 206 8.72 19.78 -17.59
N ALA A 207 8.58 21.01 -18.10
CA ALA A 207 9.60 22.05 -17.95
C ALA A 207 9.86 22.43 -16.48
N LEU A 208 8.80 22.61 -15.68
CA LEU A 208 8.94 22.90 -14.24
C LEU A 208 9.58 21.74 -13.50
N TRP A 209 9.21 20.50 -13.83
CA TRP A 209 9.79 19.33 -13.19
C TRP A 209 11.27 19.16 -13.54
N GLN A 210 11.64 19.31 -14.82
CA GLN A 210 13.02 19.32 -15.30
C GLN A 210 13.86 20.37 -14.57
N GLN A 211 13.36 21.61 -14.50
CA GLN A 211 14.03 22.73 -13.82
C GLN A 211 14.21 22.43 -12.33
N CYS A 212 13.17 21.92 -11.67
CA CYS A 212 13.24 21.56 -10.26
C CYS A 212 14.20 20.40 -10.01
N LEU A 213 14.29 19.42 -10.90
CA LEU A 213 15.26 18.32 -10.83
C LEU A 213 16.69 18.77 -11.11
N ARG A 214 16.88 19.85 -11.89
CA ARG A 214 18.19 20.33 -12.36
C ARG A 214 18.90 19.32 -13.27
N ILE A 215 18.16 18.81 -14.24
CA ILE A 215 18.62 17.81 -15.21
C ILE A 215 18.59 18.39 -16.63
N ASP A 216 19.43 17.84 -17.51
CA ASP A 216 19.62 18.26 -18.89
C ASP A 216 18.70 17.53 -19.89
N TYR A 217 17.93 16.53 -19.44
CA TYR A 217 16.98 15.78 -20.26
C TYR A 217 15.53 16.10 -19.87
N GLN A 218 14.58 15.86 -20.79
CA GLN A 218 13.15 15.99 -20.49
C GLN A 218 12.64 14.76 -19.71
N PRO A 219 12.17 14.91 -18.46
CA PRO A 219 11.59 13.81 -17.71
C PRO A 219 10.18 13.50 -18.19
N VAL A 220 9.69 12.27 -17.95
CA VAL A 220 8.30 11.92 -18.24
C VAL A 220 7.41 12.39 -17.08
N VAL A 221 6.38 13.14 -17.42
CA VAL A 221 5.31 13.54 -16.50
C VAL A 221 3.98 13.06 -17.05
N HIS A 222 3.17 12.45 -16.21
CA HIS A 222 1.79 12.14 -16.53
C HIS A 222 0.86 12.96 -15.64
N THR A 223 -0.11 13.64 -16.23
CA THR A 223 -1.09 14.45 -15.50
C THR A 223 -2.49 14.14 -15.99
N SER A 224 -3.39 13.74 -15.10
CA SER A 224 -4.80 13.56 -15.41
C SER A 224 -5.68 14.27 -14.38
N ALA A 225 -6.80 14.82 -14.85
CA ALA A 225 -7.82 15.40 -13.98
C ALA A 225 -8.86 14.35 -13.61
N ILE A 226 -9.31 14.36 -12.36
CA ILE A 226 -10.48 13.58 -11.95
C ILE A 226 -11.73 14.33 -12.45
N ALA A 227 -12.63 13.59 -13.11
CA ALA A 227 -13.88 14.13 -13.62
C ALA A 227 -14.70 14.73 -12.46
N LYS A 228 -15.46 15.80 -12.73
CA LYS A 228 -16.18 16.57 -11.69
C LYS A 228 -17.12 15.71 -10.83
N HIS A 229 -17.72 14.67 -11.43
CA HIS A 229 -18.69 13.80 -10.77
C HIS A 229 -18.05 12.57 -10.12
N HIS A 230 -16.73 12.41 -10.21
CA HIS A 230 -16.02 11.28 -9.66
C HIS A 230 -15.38 11.64 -8.31
N ASN A 231 -15.51 10.72 -7.35
CA ASN A 231 -14.90 10.87 -6.04
C ASN A 231 -13.38 10.64 -6.14
N PRO A 232 -12.52 11.52 -5.59
CA PRO A 232 -11.07 11.31 -5.57
C PRO A 232 -10.63 10.01 -4.88
N SER A 233 -11.48 9.43 -4.02
CA SER A 233 -11.27 8.12 -3.40
C SER A 233 -11.04 6.98 -4.40
N LEU A 234 -11.43 7.15 -5.67
CA LEU A 234 -11.10 6.20 -6.74
C LEU A 234 -9.60 6.01 -6.95
N LEU A 235 -8.77 6.99 -6.59
CA LEU A 235 -7.32 6.93 -6.75
C LEU A 235 -6.58 6.49 -5.49
N ILE A 236 -7.25 6.36 -4.34
CA ILE A 236 -6.67 5.82 -3.10
C ILE A 236 -5.89 4.52 -3.38
N PRO A 237 -6.43 3.53 -4.14
CA PRO A 237 -5.73 2.29 -4.42
C PRO A 237 -4.44 2.48 -5.22
N GLU A 238 -4.33 3.54 -6.01
CA GLU A 238 -3.15 3.87 -6.83
C GLU A 238 -2.09 4.59 -6.00
N ILE A 239 -2.50 5.60 -5.23
CA ILE A 239 -1.58 6.47 -4.47
C ILE A 239 -1.04 5.76 -3.23
N LEU A 240 -1.87 4.98 -2.53
CA LEU A 240 -1.52 4.34 -1.25
C LEU A 240 -1.18 2.87 -1.43
N LYS A 241 -0.47 2.54 -2.52
CA LYS A 241 0.17 1.23 -2.72
C LYS A 241 1.41 1.07 -1.85
N TYR A 242 2.12 -0.03 -2.06
CA TYR A 242 3.45 -0.25 -1.53
C TYR A 242 4.47 0.62 -2.25
N GLN A 243 5.55 0.95 -1.55
CA GLN A 243 6.71 1.61 -2.13
C GLN A 243 7.39 0.74 -3.20
N VAL A 244 7.27 -0.59 -3.11
CA VAL A 244 7.85 -1.56 -4.05
C VAL A 244 6.88 -2.71 -4.24
N LYS A 245 6.69 -3.17 -5.49
CA LYS A 245 5.85 -4.32 -5.80
C LYS A 245 6.49 -5.61 -5.33
N GLU A 246 5.68 -6.56 -4.87
CA GLU A 246 6.17 -7.83 -4.37
C GLU A 246 6.92 -8.65 -5.42
N SER A 247 6.50 -8.56 -6.70
CA SER A 247 7.19 -9.19 -7.82
C SER A 247 8.67 -8.80 -7.87
N ASP A 248 8.98 -7.55 -7.57
CA ASP A 248 10.32 -6.99 -7.63
C ASP A 248 11.14 -7.41 -6.39
N LEU A 249 10.47 -7.72 -5.27
CA LEU A 249 11.10 -8.22 -4.05
C LEU A 249 11.51 -9.69 -4.15
N VAL A 250 10.76 -10.50 -4.90
CA VAL A 250 10.97 -11.96 -4.94
C VAL A 250 11.83 -12.43 -6.11
N GLY A 251 12.04 -11.60 -7.14
CA GLY A 251 12.68 -12.02 -8.39
C GLY A 251 14.22 -12.12 -8.36
N ASN A 252 14.90 -11.34 -7.51
CA ASN A 252 16.37 -11.34 -7.41
C ASN A 252 16.79 -10.94 -6.00
N GLY A 253 17.48 -11.84 -5.30
CA GLY A 253 17.89 -11.65 -3.90
C GLY A 253 18.93 -10.54 -3.71
N GLU A 254 19.93 -10.43 -4.59
CA GLU A 254 20.97 -9.40 -4.49
C GLU A 254 20.39 -8.00 -4.67
N TRP A 255 19.59 -7.81 -5.73
CA TRP A 255 18.89 -6.56 -5.99
C TRP A 255 17.96 -6.18 -4.84
N PHE A 256 17.26 -7.17 -4.26
CA PHE A 256 16.39 -6.98 -3.11
C PHE A 256 17.14 -6.52 -1.84
N LEU A 257 18.30 -7.11 -1.56
CA LEU A 257 19.13 -6.72 -0.43
C LEU A 257 19.63 -5.29 -0.61
N GLU A 258 20.11 -4.94 -1.80
CA GLU A 258 20.55 -3.58 -2.09
C GLU A 258 19.40 -2.56 -2.02
N LEU A 259 18.25 -2.87 -2.61
CA LEU A 259 17.02 -2.09 -2.45
C LEU A 259 16.70 -1.82 -0.97
N THR A 260 16.85 -2.84 -0.11
CA THR A 260 16.59 -2.71 1.32
C THR A 260 17.57 -1.73 1.98
N ARG A 261 18.87 -1.77 1.61
CA ARG A 261 19.88 -0.81 2.10
C ARG A 261 19.49 0.61 1.70
N GLN A 262 19.16 0.80 0.43
CA GLN A 262 18.87 2.11 -0.17
C GLN A 262 17.59 2.75 0.38
N LEU A 263 16.56 1.94 0.64
CA LEU A 263 15.28 2.39 1.20
C LEU A 263 15.26 2.47 2.73
N HIS A 264 16.36 2.13 3.40
CA HIS A 264 16.44 2.18 4.87
C HIS A 264 16.14 3.60 5.40
N LYS A 265 15.21 3.68 6.35
CA LYS A 265 14.68 4.93 6.93
C LYS A 265 14.08 5.93 5.92
N SER A 266 13.78 5.53 4.69
CA SER A 266 13.06 6.38 3.73
C SER A 266 11.58 6.55 4.09
N ARG A 267 11.02 7.72 3.79
CA ARG A 267 9.59 8.00 3.97
C ARG A 267 8.85 7.82 2.64
N ALA A 268 7.98 6.81 2.55
CA ALA A 268 7.26 6.49 1.32
C ALA A 268 6.09 7.46 1.03
N ILE A 269 5.37 7.92 2.06
CA ILE A 269 4.17 8.76 1.92
C ILE A 269 4.39 10.09 2.64
N ALA A 270 4.03 11.20 1.98
CA ALA A 270 4.03 12.54 2.55
C ALA A 270 2.73 13.27 2.19
N VAL A 271 2.29 14.17 3.06
CA VAL A 271 1.11 15.00 2.85
C VAL A 271 1.50 16.46 3.05
N GLY A 272 0.93 17.36 2.24
CA GLY A 272 1.20 18.79 2.31
C GLY A 272 -0.01 19.67 2.02
N GLY A 273 0.17 20.97 2.29
CA GLY A 273 -0.89 21.97 2.19
C GLY A 273 -2.05 21.67 3.13
N ILE A 274 -3.26 22.01 2.71
CA ILE A 274 -4.45 21.90 3.56
C ILE A 274 -4.81 20.45 3.90
N LEU A 275 -4.38 19.45 3.11
CA LEU A 275 -4.62 18.04 3.45
C LEU A 275 -3.84 17.58 4.68
N ARG A 276 -2.78 18.30 5.07
CA ARG A 276 -1.97 17.96 6.24
C ARG A 276 -2.79 18.00 7.53
N GLN A 277 -3.78 18.89 7.64
CA GLN A 277 -4.59 19.01 8.86
C GLN A 277 -5.51 17.79 9.04
N TYR A 278 -6.07 17.26 7.95
CA TYR A 278 -6.91 16.06 7.98
C TYR A 278 -6.07 14.81 8.23
N MET A 279 -4.93 14.69 7.55
CA MET A 279 -4.12 13.48 7.56
C MET A 279 -3.15 13.39 8.76
N ARG A 280 -3.06 14.41 9.61
CA ARG A 280 -2.18 14.42 10.79
C ARG A 280 -2.56 13.34 11.81
N GLU A 281 -3.86 13.14 12.03
CA GLU A 281 -4.36 12.06 12.90
C GLU A 281 -3.97 10.66 12.39
N LEU A 282 -3.78 10.50 11.08
CA LEU A 282 -3.32 9.23 10.50
C LEU A 282 -1.85 8.94 10.79
N GLU A 283 -1.01 9.97 10.90
CA GLU A 283 0.42 9.80 11.16
C GLU A 283 0.66 9.25 12.58
N GLU A 284 -0.16 9.67 13.54
CA GLU A 284 -0.02 9.38 14.98
C GLU A 284 -0.48 7.96 15.38
N LYS A 285 -1.45 7.36 14.67
CA LYS A 285 -2.05 6.04 15.01
C LYS A 285 -1.49 4.85 14.22
N ASN A 286 -0.40 4.97 13.47
CA ASN A 286 0.14 4.00 12.48
C ASN A 286 0.55 2.57 12.96
N GLN A 287 0.07 2.11 14.12
CA GLN A 287 0.57 0.88 14.74
C GLN A 287 -0.27 -0.35 14.43
N ASP A 288 -1.58 -0.22 14.24
CA ASP A 288 -2.42 -1.38 13.96
C ASP A 288 -2.40 -1.76 12.47
N LEU A 289 -2.10 -3.02 12.20
CA LEU A 289 -2.12 -3.62 10.86
C LEU A 289 -3.33 -4.55 10.67
N ILE A 290 -4.15 -4.70 11.70
CA ILE A 290 -5.50 -5.22 11.66
C ILE A 290 -6.40 -4.02 11.31
N ASP A 291 -7.37 -4.21 10.42
CA ASP A 291 -8.06 -3.09 9.78
C ASP A 291 -8.99 -2.39 10.78
N GLU A 292 -8.99 -1.06 10.81
CA GLU A 292 -9.90 -0.24 11.63
C GLU A 292 -11.22 0.08 10.88
N SER A 293 -11.42 -0.41 9.66
CA SER A 293 -12.54 -0.03 8.79
C SER A 293 -13.89 -0.62 9.18
N GLU A 294 -13.94 -1.54 10.14
CA GLU A 294 -15.18 -2.17 10.59
C GLU A 294 -15.14 -2.16 12.11
N GLU A 295 -16.06 -1.44 12.74
CA GLU A 295 -16.14 -1.26 14.19
C GLU A 295 -15.93 -2.58 14.93
N THR A 296 -15.08 -2.55 15.94
CA THR A 296 -14.88 -3.64 16.89
C THR A 296 -15.99 -3.56 17.92
N ASP A 297 -17.20 -3.89 17.51
CA ASP A 297 -18.13 -4.44 18.48
C ASP A 297 -17.55 -5.79 18.89
N GLU A 298 -17.30 -5.97 20.19
CA GLU A 298 -17.05 -7.29 20.78
C GLU A 298 -18.33 -8.11 20.60
N VAL A 299 -18.49 -8.67 19.40
CA VAL A 299 -19.47 -9.71 19.17
C VAL A 299 -18.85 -10.99 19.71
N ASP A 300 -19.52 -11.61 20.66
CA ASP A 300 -19.19 -12.89 21.30
C ASP A 300 -19.36 -14.04 20.27
N GLY A 301 -18.64 -13.94 19.16
CA GLY A 301 -18.75 -14.80 17.99
C GLY A 301 -17.67 -15.88 17.96
N GLU A 302 -18.00 -17.00 17.32
CA GLU A 302 -17.05 -18.09 17.08
C GLU A 302 -15.81 -17.58 16.33
N SER A 303 -14.64 -18.00 16.80
CA SER A 303 -13.35 -17.66 16.19
C SER A 303 -12.75 -18.87 15.49
N LEU A 304 -12.22 -18.67 14.30
CA LEU A 304 -11.45 -19.67 13.56
C LEU A 304 -9.98 -19.31 13.56
N TYR A 305 -9.13 -20.31 13.72
CA TYR A 305 -7.68 -20.18 13.71
C TYR A 305 -7.12 -20.88 12.49
N PHE A 306 -6.23 -20.20 11.78
CA PHE A 306 -5.54 -20.75 10.63
C PHE A 306 -4.03 -20.58 10.75
N ARG A 307 -3.29 -21.70 10.70
CA ARG A 307 -1.85 -21.76 10.82
C ARG A 307 -1.18 -21.92 9.46
N TRP A 308 -0.08 -21.20 9.25
CA TRP A 308 0.71 -21.30 8.03
C TRP A 308 1.48 -22.62 7.94
N GLU A 309 1.14 -23.46 6.97
CA GLU A 309 1.88 -24.67 6.66
C GLU A 309 2.86 -24.45 5.50
N ARG A 310 4.13 -24.21 5.85
CA ARG A 310 5.20 -23.85 4.89
C ARG A 310 5.41 -24.83 3.75
N LYS A 311 5.21 -26.13 3.99
CA LYS A 311 5.37 -27.18 2.96
C LYS A 311 4.29 -27.09 1.89
N LEU A 312 3.06 -26.81 2.30
CA LEU A 312 1.91 -26.69 1.40
C LEU A 312 1.73 -25.27 0.86
N GLN A 313 2.38 -24.29 1.50
CA GLN A 313 2.18 -22.87 1.26
C GLN A 313 0.70 -22.46 1.38
N ARG A 314 0.04 -22.95 2.43
CA ARG A 314 -1.36 -22.66 2.73
C ARG A 314 -1.60 -22.42 4.21
N PHE A 315 -2.58 -21.58 4.50
CA PHE A 315 -3.16 -21.45 5.84
C PHE A 315 -4.19 -22.54 6.09
N ASN A 316 -3.88 -23.47 7.00
CA ASN A 316 -4.75 -24.58 7.35
C ASN A 316 -5.41 -24.38 8.72
N ILE A 317 -6.60 -24.94 8.91
CA ILE A 317 -7.30 -24.86 10.20
C ILE A 317 -6.43 -25.48 11.31
N GLU A 318 -6.35 -24.80 12.46
CA GLU A 318 -5.62 -25.27 13.64
C GLU A 318 -6.50 -26.05 14.62
#